data_AF-G5JUN2-F1
#
_entry.id   AF-G5JUN2-F1
#
_cell.length_a   1.000
_cell.length_b   1.000
_cell.length_c   1.000
_cell.angle_alpha   90.00
_cell.angle_beta   90.00
_cell.angle_gamma   90.00
#
_symmetry.space_group_name_H-M   'P 1'
#
loop_
_entity.id
_entity.type
_entity.pdbx_description
1 polymer ?
#
loop_
_entity_poly.entity_id
_entity_poly.type
_entity_poly.pdbx_seq_one_letter_code
_entity_poly.pdbx_strand_id
1 'polypeptide(L)'
;MKKSTKIAIAAALTTVALAGMYAAYKAPNGQVNFTDNAVAKTITSAYQATENAAVTGWEKTEDFFVSKFFAKDGESTQEAKERLQTKND
;
A
#
# COMPACT_ATOMS: atom_id res chain seq x y z
N MET A 1 -0.32 12.01 4.07
CA MET A 1 0.32 10.73 4.47
C MET A 1 1.13 10.94 5.75
N LYS A 2 0.91 10.12 6.79
CA LYS A 2 1.62 10.26 8.08
C LYS A 2 3.13 10.05 7.89
N LYS A 3 3.96 10.75 8.67
CA LYS A 3 5.43 10.67 8.60
C LYS A 3 5.94 9.23 8.75
N SER A 4 5.28 8.43 9.60
CA SER A 4 5.56 7.00 9.79
C SER A 4 5.36 6.17 8.52
N THR A 5 4.30 6.43 7.74
CA THR A 5 4.03 5.73 6.47
C THR A 5 5.09 6.05 5.41
N LYS A 6 5.55 7.31 5.33
CA LYS A 6 6.66 7.70 4.44
C LYS A 6 7.96 6.98 4.80
N ILE A 7 8.26 6.88 6.10
CA ILE A 7 9.45 6.19 6.61
C ILE A 7 9.38 4.69 6.31
N ALA A 8 8.22 4.06 6.50
CA ALA A 8 8.03 2.64 6.23
C ALA A 8 8.20 2.29 4.74
N ILE A 9 7.64 3.10 3.83
CA ILE A 9 7.79 2.92 2.38
C ILE A 9 9.25 3.13 1.96
N ALA A 10 9.90 4.20 2.45
CA ALA A 10 11.30 4.46 2.13
C ALA A 10 12.21 3.33 2.62
N ALA A 11 11.98 2.83 3.84
CA ALA A 11 12.72 1.69 4.39
C ALA A 11 12.54 0.42 3.53
N ALA A 12 11.31 0.11 3.11
CA ALA A 12 11.01 -1.03 2.26
C ALA A 12 11.65 -0.93 0.87
N LEU A 13 11.65 0.26 0.26
CA LEU A 13 12.33 0.48 -1.03
C LEU A 13 13.85 0.33 -0.88
N THR A 14 14.44 0.86 0.19
CA THR A 14 15.89 0.71 0.42
C THR A 14 16.30 -0.73 0.68
N THR A 15 15.50 -1.54 1.40
CA THR A 15 15.81 -2.95 1.63
C THR A 15 15.66 -3.78 0.36
N VAL A 16 14.66 -3.52 -0.48
CA VAL A 16 14.52 -4.17 -1.80
C VAL A 16 15.71 -3.84 -2.69
N ALA A 17 16.15 -2.58 -2.73
CA ALA A 17 17.32 -2.16 -3.50
C ALA A 17 18.60 -2.87 -3.03
N LEU A 18 18.84 -2.91 -1.72
CA LEU A 18 20.00 -3.59 -1.13
C LEU A 18 19.97 -5.11 -1.37
N ALA A 19 18.80 -5.75 -1.27
CA ALA A 19 18.64 -7.17 -1.56
C ALA A 19 18.92 -7.49 -3.05
N GLY A 20 18.42 -6.65 -3.96
CA GLY A 20 18.73 -6.75 -5.38
C GLY A 20 20.21 -6.57 -5.69
N MET A 21 20.87 -5.58 -5.05
CA MET A 21 22.31 -5.35 -5.18
C MET A 21 23.14 -6.52 -4.63
N TYR A 22 22.77 -7.07 -3.48
CA TYR A 22 23.46 -8.22 -2.88
C TYR A 22 23.30 -9.48 -3.74
N ALA A 23 22.11 -9.72 -4.29
CA ALA A 23 21.87 -10.82 -5.22
C ALA A 23 22.68 -10.64 -6.52
N ALA A 24 22.77 -9.42 -7.04
CA ALA A 24 23.60 -9.11 -8.21
C ALA A 24 25.10 -9.29 -7.93
N TYR A 25 25.59 -8.90 -6.74
CA TYR A 25 26.98 -9.09 -6.32
C TYR A 25 27.38 -10.57 -6.26
N LYS A 26 26.48 -11.45 -5.81
CA LYS A 26 26.74 -12.90 -5.73
C LYS A 26 26.45 -13.67 -7.01
N ALA A 27 25.89 -13.03 -8.03
CA ALA A 27 25.55 -13.70 -9.28
C ALA A 27 26.82 -14.06 -10.07
N PRO A 28 27.06 -15.34 -10.40
CA PRO A 28 28.28 -15.80 -11.07
C PRO A 28 28.47 -15.21 -12.49
N ASN A 29 27.42 -14.64 -13.05
CA ASN A 29 27.34 -14.08 -14.40
C ASN A 29 26.49 -12.79 -14.46
N GLY A 30 26.27 -12.12 -13.32
CA GLY A 30 25.47 -10.88 -13.23
C GLY A 30 23.95 -11.07 -13.39
N GLN A 31 23.46 -12.29 -13.57
CA GLN A 31 22.02 -12.59 -13.60
C GLN A 31 21.49 -12.84 -12.19
N VAL A 32 20.59 -11.97 -11.74
CA VAL A 32 19.82 -12.16 -10.50
C VAL A 32 18.79 -13.26 -10.73
N ASN A 33 18.91 -14.37 -10.00
CA ASN A 33 17.93 -15.44 -10.06
C ASN A 33 16.80 -15.19 -9.04
N PHE A 34 15.67 -14.67 -9.52
CA PHE A 34 14.50 -14.34 -8.69
C PHE A 34 13.77 -15.57 -8.13
N THR A 35 14.23 -16.79 -8.42
CA THR A 35 13.69 -18.02 -7.81
C THR A 35 14.15 -18.23 -6.37
N ASP A 36 15.11 -17.44 -5.88
CA ASP A 36 15.51 -17.50 -4.47
C ASP A 36 14.39 -16.95 -3.57
N ASN A 37 13.84 -17.83 -2.71
CA ASN A 37 12.63 -17.62 -1.92
C ASN A 37 12.70 -16.33 -1.08
N ALA A 38 13.89 -15.96 -0.59
CA ALA A 38 14.08 -14.76 0.21
C ALA A 38 13.88 -13.45 -0.58
N VAL A 39 14.38 -13.37 -1.81
CA VAL A 39 14.25 -12.18 -2.67
C VAL A 39 12.81 -12.04 -3.14
N ALA A 40 12.20 -13.15 -3.60
CA ALA A 40 10.80 -13.18 -4.00
C ALA A 40 9.87 -12.73 -2.85
N LYS A 41 10.08 -13.25 -1.63
CA LYS A 41 9.29 -12.87 -0.45
C LYS A 41 9.44 -11.38 -0.12
N THR A 42 10.66 -10.84 -0.19
CA THR A 42 10.92 -9.42 0.09
C THR A 42 10.21 -8.51 -0.90
N ILE A 43 10.26 -8.84 -2.19
CA ILE A 43 9.58 -8.09 -3.26
C ILE A 43 8.05 -8.14 -3.06
N THR A 44 7.49 -9.33 -2.84
CA THR A 44 6.05 -9.50 -2.58
C THR A 44 5.58 -8.69 -1.39
N SER A 45 6.32 -8.70 -0.28
CA SER A 45 5.99 -7.89 0.90
C SER A 45 6.04 -6.39 0.63
N ALA A 46 7.00 -5.92 -0.17
CA ALA A 46 7.09 -4.51 -0.55
C ALA A 46 5.92 -4.07 -1.46
N TYR A 47 5.51 -4.91 -2.40
CA TYR A 47 4.32 -4.68 -3.21
C TYR A 47 3.06 -4.58 -2.36
N GLN A 48 2.83 -5.56 -1.48
CA GLN A 48 1.68 -5.55 -0.56
C GLN A 48 1.67 -4.31 0.34
N ALA A 49 2.82 -3.87 0.85
CA ALA A 49 2.91 -2.66 1.66
C ALA A 49 2.52 -1.39 0.87
N THR A 50 2.91 -1.33 -0.40
CA THR A 50 2.58 -0.20 -1.28
C THR A 50 1.09 -0.17 -1.61
N GLU A 51 0.52 -1.33 -1.94
CA GLU A 51 -0.92 -1.49 -2.20
C GLU A 51 -1.75 -1.08 -0.98
N ASN A 52 -1.41 -1.62 0.21
CA ASN A 52 -2.09 -1.26 1.46
C ASN A 52 -2.02 0.25 1.73
N ALA A 53 -0.87 0.87 1.48
CA ALA A 53 -0.73 2.32 1.66
C ALA A 53 -1.60 3.12 0.68
N ALA A 54 -1.72 2.66 -0.57
CA ALA A 54 -2.58 3.28 -1.57
C ALA A 54 -4.07 3.14 -1.20
N VAL A 55 -4.53 1.93 -0.86
CA VAL A 55 -5.92 1.64 -0.47
C VAL A 55 -6.31 2.44 0.78
N THR A 56 -5.50 2.40 1.83
CA THR A 56 -5.76 3.21 3.04
C THR A 56 -5.73 4.72 2.76
N GLY A 57 -4.92 5.18 1.81
CA GLY A 57 -4.90 6.57 1.39
C GLY A 57 -6.20 6.98 0.69
N TRP A 58 -6.70 6.10 -0.18
CA TRP A 58 -7.98 6.26 -0.85
C TRP A 58 -9.15 6.27 0.12
N GLU A 59 -9.26 5.26 0.99
CA GLU A 59 -10.33 5.12 2.00
C GLU A 59 -10.48 6.40 2.85
N LYS A 60 -9.36 6.99 3.29
CA LYS A 60 -9.39 8.24 4.06
C LYS A 60 -9.88 9.43 3.27
N THR A 61 -9.54 9.48 1.99
CA THR A 61 -9.98 10.55 1.09
C THR A 61 -11.48 10.40 0.89
N GLU A 62 -11.93 9.20 0.57
CA GLU A 62 -13.35 8.85 0.47
C GLU A 62 -14.11 9.19 1.76
N ASP A 63 -13.63 8.77 2.93
CA ASP A 63 -14.24 9.08 4.24
C ASP A 63 -14.43 10.58 4.44
N PHE A 64 -13.40 11.36 4.11
CA PHE A 64 -13.46 12.82 4.20
C PHE A 64 -14.56 13.39 3.29
N PHE A 65 -14.65 12.94 2.04
CA PHE A 65 -15.68 13.42 1.13
C PHE A 65 -17.08 13.00 1.58
N VAL A 66 -17.26 11.73 1.98
CA VAL A 66 -18.56 11.22 2.42
C VAL A 66 -19.03 11.95 3.68
N SER A 67 -18.18 12.05 4.70
CA SER A 67 -18.52 12.77 5.93
C SER A 67 -18.81 14.26 5.69
N LYS A 68 -18.08 14.91 4.78
CA LYS A 68 -18.21 16.36 4.57
C LYS A 68 -19.40 16.75 3.71
N PHE A 69 -19.75 15.94 2.71
CA PHE A 69 -20.68 16.33 1.66
C PHE A 69 -21.92 15.44 1.53
N PHE A 70 -21.86 14.20 2.03
CA PHE A 70 -22.91 13.22 1.77
C PHE A 70 -23.56 12.63 3.02
N ALA A 71 -22.92 12.74 4.19
CA ALA A 71 -23.49 12.35 5.47
C ALA A 71 -24.61 13.33 5.86
N LYS A 72 -25.73 12.77 6.33
CA LYS A 72 -26.85 13.53 6.92
C LYS A 72 -26.61 13.80 8.40
N ASP A 73 -27.40 14.71 8.98
CA ASP A 73 -27.31 15.01 10.40
C ASP A 73 -27.55 13.75 11.25
N GLY A 74 -26.58 13.44 12.12
CA GLY A 74 -26.60 12.27 12.98
C GLY A 74 -26.21 10.95 12.30
N GLU A 75 -25.92 10.95 10.99
CA GLU A 75 -25.46 9.78 10.23
C GLU A 75 -23.92 9.65 10.33
N SER A 76 -23.44 8.44 10.63
CA SER A 76 -22.01 8.15 10.58
C SER A 76 -21.51 8.07 9.13
N THR A 77 -20.19 8.24 8.94
CA THR A 77 -19.58 8.13 7.62
C THR A 77 -19.79 6.75 6.99
N GLN A 78 -19.78 5.70 7.81
CA GLN A 78 -19.98 4.33 7.34
C GLN A 78 -21.43 4.10 6.87
N GLU A 79 -22.42 4.54 7.65
CA GLU A 79 -23.84 4.46 7.25
C GLU A 79 -24.10 5.26 5.97
N ALA A 80 -23.48 6.44 5.85
CA ALA A 80 -23.56 7.23 4.63
C ALA A 80 -22.96 6.50 3.41
N LYS A 81 -21.83 5.80 3.57
CA LYS A 81 -21.23 4.96 2.51
C LYS A 81 -22.16 3.83 2.09
N GLU A 82 -22.69 3.06 3.03
CA GLU A 82 -23.59 1.94 2.78
C GLU A 82 -24.87 2.40 2.04
N ARG A 83 -25.42 3.55 2.44
CA ARG A 83 -26.55 4.18 1.75
C ARG A 83 -26.21 4.64 0.33
N LEU A 84 -24.99 5.14 0.09
CA LEU A 84 -24.56 5.58 -1.25
C LEU A 84 -24.33 4.39 -2.18
N GLN A 85 -23.80 3.27 -1.65
CA GLN A 85 -23.58 2.04 -2.42
C GLN A 85 -24.91 1.41 -2.86
N THR A 86 -25.90 1.37 -1.97
CA THR A 86 -27.25 0.83 -2.26
C THR A 86 -28.10 1.70 -3.19
N LYS A 87 -27.70 2.96 -3.44
CA LYS A 87 -28.36 3.86 -4.41
C LYS A 87 -27.82 3.76 -5.83
N ASN A 88 -26.70 3.05 -6.03
CA ASN A 88 -26.10 2.85 -7.35
C ASN A 88 -26.61 1.59 -8.05
N ASP A 89 -27.52 0.84 -7.42
CA ASP A 89 -28.30 -0.27 -8.00
C ASP A 89 -29.65 0.22 -8.55
#